data_AF-A0A1F4GTU7-F1
#
_entry.id   AF-A0A1F4GTU7-F1
#
_cell.length_a   1.000
_cell.length_b   1.000
_cell.length_c   1.000
_cell.angle_alpha   90.00
_cell.angle_beta   90.00
_cell.angle_gamma   90.00
#
_symmetry.space_group_name_H-M   'P 1'
#
loop_
_entity.id
_entity.type
_entity.pdbx_description
1 polymer ?
#
loop_
_entity_poly.entity_id
_entity_poly.type
_entity_poly.pdbx_seq_one_letter_code
_entity_poly.pdbx_strand_id
1 'polypeptide(L)'
;MKSMRDAKRKPTHPGEVLREDLLPSLHMTQTEFAKRLGVSRLSVSELLLEKRSLSADMAVRVGKLTNTTPESWLRMQEAVDLWDLEQDPKRYRHIEPVAA
;
A
#
# COMPACT_ATOMS: atom_id res chain seq x y z
N MET A 1 -4.60 6.37 -17.50
CA MET A 1 -5.37 5.13 -17.74
C MET A 1 -6.44 5.05 -16.68
N LYS A 2 -7.72 4.89 -17.04
CA LYS A 2 -8.75 4.57 -16.04
C LYS A 2 -8.41 3.20 -15.46
N SER A 3 -8.22 3.15 -14.14
CA SER A 3 -8.11 1.91 -13.40
C SER A 3 -9.30 1.01 -13.76
N MET A 4 -9.07 -0.24 -14.18
CA MET A 4 -10.13 -1.24 -14.41
C MET A 4 -10.84 -1.68 -13.11
N ARG A 5 -10.59 -1.00 -12.00
CA ARG A 5 -11.13 -1.34 -10.68
C ARG A 5 -12.52 -0.72 -10.52
N ASP A 6 -13.47 -1.51 -10.01
CA ASP A 6 -14.80 -1.02 -9.63
C ASP A 6 -14.65 0.08 -8.56
N ALA A 7 -15.10 1.29 -8.87
CA ALA A 7 -15.01 2.44 -7.97
C ALA A 7 -15.79 2.21 -6.65
N LYS A 8 -16.76 1.28 -6.63
CA LYS A 8 -17.54 0.95 -5.43
C LYS A 8 -16.82 0.03 -4.46
N ARG A 9 -15.70 -0.60 -4.85
CA ARG A 9 -14.96 -1.53 -4.01
C ARG A 9 -13.63 -0.91 -3.58
N LYS A 10 -13.40 -0.84 -2.27
CA LYS A 10 -12.12 -0.42 -1.70
C LYS A 10 -10.98 -1.30 -2.24
N PRO A 11 -9.91 -0.71 -2.81
CA PRO A 11 -8.70 -1.44 -3.19
C PRO A 11 -8.04 -2.09 -1.98
N THR A 12 -7.42 -3.25 -2.20
CA THR A 12 -6.69 -4.00 -1.16
C THR A 12 -5.44 -3.23 -0.74
N HIS A 13 -5.25 -3.06 0.57
CA HIS A 13 -4.07 -2.40 1.13
C HIS A 13 -2.83 -3.27 0.94
N PRO A 14 -1.65 -2.70 0.61
CA PRO A 14 -0.40 -3.47 0.50
C PRO A 14 -0.11 -4.30 1.76
N GLY A 15 -0.40 -3.73 2.93
CA GLY A 15 -0.28 -4.39 4.23
C GLY A 15 -1.11 -5.68 4.36
N GLU A 16 -2.30 -5.72 3.77
CA GLU A 16 -3.16 -6.92 3.75
C GLU A 16 -2.51 -8.02 2.91
N VAL A 17 -2.05 -7.71 1.69
CA VAL A 17 -1.34 -8.69 0.83
C VAL A 17 -0.06 -9.21 1.49
N LEU A 18 0.68 -8.33 2.17
CA LEU A 18 1.86 -8.75 2.93
C LEU A 18 1.48 -9.72 4.06
N ARG A 19 0.38 -9.45 4.78
CA ARG A 19 -0.08 -10.21 5.94
C ARG A 19 -0.69 -11.56 5.55
N GLU A 20 -1.57 -11.58 4.56
CA GLU A 20 -2.40 -12.73 4.21
C GLU A 20 -1.74 -13.65 3.16
N ASP A 21 -0.95 -13.09 2.24
CA ASP A 21 -0.38 -13.87 1.12
C ASP A 21 1.14 -14.06 1.25
N LEU A 22 1.88 -12.95 1.43
CA LEU A 22 3.33 -12.98 1.33
C LEU A 22 3.98 -13.67 2.54
N LEU A 23 3.68 -13.23 3.76
CA LEU A 23 4.31 -13.79 4.96
C LEU A 23 4.00 -15.29 5.14
N PRO A 24 2.75 -15.76 4.93
CA PRO A 24 2.45 -17.19 4.96
C PRO A 24 3.21 -17.99 3.89
N SER A 25 3.27 -17.48 2.65
CA SER A 25 3.98 -18.14 1.54
C SER A 25 5.49 -18.24 1.76
N LEU A 26 6.07 -17.27 2.46
CA LEU A 26 7.50 -17.27 2.83
C LEU A 26 7.78 -17.97 4.17
N HIS A 27 6.76 -18.49 4.86
CA HIS A 27 6.83 -19.02 6.22
C HIS A 27 7.58 -18.07 7.19
N MET A 28 7.34 -16.76 7.04
CA MET A 28 8.12 -15.73 7.71
C MET A 28 7.30 -15.05 8.82
N THR A 29 7.90 -14.90 10.00
CA THR A 29 7.29 -14.11 11.08
C THR A 29 7.45 -12.61 10.82
N GLN A 30 6.58 -11.79 11.42
CA GLN A 30 6.70 -10.33 11.35
C GLN A 30 8.06 -9.82 11.85
N THR A 31 8.60 -10.47 12.89
CA THR A 31 9.90 -10.12 13.47
C THR A 31 11.04 -10.39 12.48
N GLU A 32 11.02 -11.55 11.83
CA GLU A 32 12.02 -11.90 10.81
C GLU A 32 11.90 -10.98 9.58
N PHE A 33 10.68 -10.67 9.15
CA PHE A 33 10.44 -9.73 8.06
C PHE A 33 11.00 -8.34 8.36
N ALA A 34 10.71 -7.79 9.54
CA ALA A 34 11.26 -6.50 9.96
C ALA A 34 12.79 -6.49 9.99
N LYS A 35 13.40 -7.57 10.50
CA LYS A 35 14.86 -7.73 10.53
C LYS A 35 15.45 -7.74 9.10
N ARG A 36 14.86 -8.50 8.18
CA ARG A 36 15.32 -8.58 6.78
C ARG A 36 15.15 -7.28 6.01
N LEU A 37 14.09 -6.55 6.28
CA LEU A 37 13.86 -5.22 5.71
C LEU A 37 14.76 -4.14 6.35
N GLY A 38 15.38 -4.41 7.50
CA GLY A 38 16.20 -3.44 8.22
C GLY A 38 15.39 -2.28 8.81
N VAL A 39 14.20 -2.57 9.34
CA VAL A 39 13.27 -1.58 9.92
C VAL A 39 12.76 -2.04 11.28
N SER A 40 12.13 -1.15 12.05
CA SER A 40 11.54 -1.53 13.33
C SER A 40 10.35 -2.49 13.15
N ARG A 41 10.20 -3.43 14.09
CA ARG A 41 9.03 -4.33 14.14
C ARG A 41 7.71 -3.56 14.21
N LEU A 42 7.71 -2.40 14.89
CA LEU A 42 6.54 -1.51 14.94
C LEU A 42 6.14 -1.02 13.54
N SER A 43 7.11 -0.61 12.71
CA SER A 43 6.83 -0.13 11.35
C SER A 43 6.18 -1.22 10.50
N VAL A 44 6.67 -2.46 10.60
CA VAL A 44 6.06 -3.61 9.94
C VAL A 44 4.67 -3.89 10.51
N SER A 45 4.51 -3.90 11.83
CA SER A 45 3.22 -4.15 12.48
C SER A 45 2.15 -3.16 12.04
N GLU A 46 2.47 -1.86 12.01
CA GLU A 46 1.53 -0.82 11.56
C GLU A 46 1.17 -0.98 10.09
N LEU A 47 2.14 -1.35 9.24
CA LEU A 47 1.91 -1.60 7.82
C LEU A 47 0.97 -2.80 7.64
N LEU A 48 1.27 -3.93 8.29
CA LEU A 48 0.48 -5.15 8.20
C LEU A 48 -0.93 -4.99 8.78
N LEU A 49 -1.10 -4.12 9.78
CA LEU A 49 -2.41 -3.79 10.36
C LEU A 49 -3.13 -2.67 9.60
N GLU A 50 -2.59 -2.22 8.47
CA GLU A 50 -3.20 -1.18 7.61
C GLU A 50 -3.38 0.16 8.34
N LYS A 51 -2.58 0.38 9.39
CA LYS A 51 -2.56 1.61 10.20
C LYS A 51 -1.62 2.68 9.62
N ARG A 52 -0.77 2.29 8.66
CA ARG A 52 0.08 3.21 7.91
C ARG A 52 0.13 2.81 6.44
N SER A 53 0.24 3.82 5.59
CA SER A 53 0.55 3.64 4.17
C SER A 53 1.96 3.07 3.97
N LEU A 54 2.12 2.31 2.90
CA LEU A 54 3.41 1.87 2.40
C LEU A 54 4.16 3.05 1.76
N SER A 55 5.28 3.46 2.37
CA SER A 55 6.14 4.52 1.85
C SER A 55 7.01 4.03 0.68
N ALA A 56 7.59 4.96 -0.09
CA ALA A 56 8.54 4.63 -1.15
C ALA A 56 9.78 3.88 -0.64
N ASP A 57 10.36 4.28 0.50
CA ASP A 57 11.46 3.54 1.14
C ASP A 57 11.06 2.09 1.47
N MET A 58 9.86 1.91 2.04
CA MET A 58 9.36 0.56 2.34
C MET A 58 9.11 -0.25 1.06
N ALA A 59 8.58 0.37 0.00
CA ALA A 59 8.39 -0.26 -1.30
C ALA A 59 9.71 -0.80 -1.87
N VAL A 60 10.79 -0.02 -1.78
CA VAL A 60 12.14 -0.43 -2.22
C VAL A 60 12.64 -1.61 -1.40
N ARG A 61 12.48 -1.59 -0.07
CA ARG A 61 12.89 -2.68 0.81
C ARG A 61 12.13 -3.97 0.52
N VAL A 62 10.80 -3.89 0.41
CA VAL A 62 9.94 -5.04 0.12
C VAL A 62 10.28 -5.60 -1.26
N GLY A 63 10.34 -4.76 -2.30
CA GLY A 63 10.70 -5.18 -3.65
C GLY A 63 12.04 -5.92 -3.71
N LYS A 64 13.06 -5.38 -3.03
CA LYS A 64 14.37 -6.04 -2.92
C LYS A 64 14.31 -7.38 -2.19
N LEU A 65 13.54 -7.49 -1.11
CA LEU A 65 13.41 -8.72 -0.33
C LEU A 65 12.63 -9.81 -1.09
N THR A 66 11.59 -9.43 -1.83
CA THR A 66 10.67 -10.38 -2.49
C THR A 66 10.99 -10.61 -3.96
N ASN A 67 12.06 -10.01 -4.48
CA ASN A 67 12.38 -9.99 -5.91
C ASN A 67 11.20 -9.48 -6.78
N THR A 68 10.57 -8.41 -6.33
CA THR A 68 9.49 -7.72 -7.05
C THR A 68 9.84 -6.24 -7.26
N THR A 69 9.00 -5.53 -8.01
CA THR A 69 9.23 -4.11 -8.34
C THR A 69 8.62 -3.18 -7.27
N PRO A 70 9.35 -2.18 -6.74
CA PRO A 70 8.81 -1.18 -5.81
C PRO A 70 7.57 -0.46 -6.36
N GLU A 71 7.53 -0.21 -7.66
CA GLU A 71 6.44 0.47 -8.36
C GLU A 71 5.12 -0.30 -8.27
N SER A 72 5.18 -1.64 -8.23
CA SER A 72 3.96 -2.45 -8.09
C SER A 72 3.32 -2.26 -6.71
N TRP A 73 4.12 -2.18 -5.66
CA TRP A 73 3.64 -1.88 -4.30
C TRP A 73 3.12 -0.45 -4.18
N LEU A 74 3.81 0.52 -4.80
CA LEU A 74 3.37 1.92 -4.81
C LEU A 74 2.05 2.10 -5.55
N ARG A 75 1.83 1.43 -6.69
CA ARG A 75 0.54 1.47 -7.41
C ARG A 75 -0.62 0.87 -6.60
N MET A 76 -0.33 -0.09 -5.72
CA MET A 76 -1.34 -0.59 -4.79
C MET A 76 -1.69 0.47 -3.75
N GLN A 77 -0.67 1.09 -3.14
CA GLN A 77 -0.88 2.14 -2.15
C GLN A 77 -1.61 3.35 -2.74
N GLU A 78 -1.17 3.83 -3.91
CA GLU A 78 -1.78 4.94 -4.65
C GLU A 78 -3.28 4.71 -4.85
N ALA A 79 -3.68 3.49 -5.21
CA ALA A 79 -5.07 3.20 -5.42
C ALA A 79 -5.91 3.24 -4.14
N VAL A 80 -5.36 2.78 -3.02
CA VAL A 80 -6.03 2.92 -1.72
C VAL A 80 -6.16 4.39 -1.35
N ASP A 81 -5.07 5.15 -1.47
CA ASP A 81 -5.02 6.56 -1.12
C ASP A 81 -6.04 7.36 -1.96
N LEU A 82 -6.06 7.15 -3.28
CA LEU A 82 -7.04 7.78 -4.17
C LEU A 82 -8.47 7.38 -3.82
N TRP A 83 -8.73 6.08 -3.62
CA TRP A 83 -10.09 5.63 -3.29
C TRP A 83 -10.59 6.24 -1.98
N ASP A 84 -9.75 6.28 -0.93
CA ASP A 84 -10.10 6.87 0.37
C ASP A 84 -10.37 8.38 0.24
N LEU A 85 -9.60 9.10 -0.59
CA LEU A 85 -9.81 10.53 -0.84
C LEU A 85 -11.07 10.80 -1.67
N GLU A 86 -11.40 9.93 -2.63
CA GLU A 86 -12.61 10.02 -3.46
C GLU A 86 -13.90 9.77 -2.66
N GLN A 87 -13.83 9.11 -1.50
CA GLN A 87 -14.99 8.92 -0.61
C GLN A 87 -15.47 10.21 0.06
N ASP A 88 -14.72 11.31 0.00
CA ASP A 88 -15.16 12.63 0.46
C ASP A 88 -15.20 13.66 -0.69
N PRO A 89 -16.24 13.63 -1.55
CA PRO A 89 -16.38 14.57 -2.65
C PRO A 89 -16.47 16.04 -2.19
N LYS A 90 -16.90 16.29 -0.95
CA LYS A 90 -17.06 17.65 -0.43
C LYS A 90 -15.70 18.32 -0.22
N ARG A 91 -14.65 17.53 0.04
CA ARG A 91 -13.28 18.02 0.22
C ARG A 91 -12.76 18.80 -0.98
N TYR A 92 -13.14 18.40 -2.20
CA TYR A 92 -12.61 18.96 -3.45
C TYR A 92 -13.61 19.79 -4.26
N ARG A 93 -14.84 19.98 -3.76
CA ARG A 93 -15.95 20.65 -4.48
C ARG A 93 -15.68 22.07 -4.99
N HIS A 94 -14.65 22.72 -4.45
CA HIS A 94 -14.31 24.13 -4.72
C HIS A 94 -13.15 24.27 -5.72
N ILE A 95 -12.61 23.15 -6.20
CA ILE A 95 -11.52 23.14 -7.18
C ILE A 95 -12.13 23.24 -8.57
N GLU A 96 -11.77 24.30 -9.30
CA GLU A 96 -12.22 24.52 -10.68
C GLU A 96 -11.14 24.08 -11.68
N PRO A 97 -11.49 23.32 -12.74
CA PRO A 97 -10.55 22.94 -13.79
C PRO A 97 -10.05 24.16 -14.58
N VAL A 98 -8.73 24.24 -14.79
CA VAL A 98 -8.09 25.35 -15.55
C VAL A 98 -8.36 25.27 -17.06
N ALA A 99 -8.61 24.07 -17.58
CA ALA A 99 -8.98 23.84 -18.97
C ALA A 99 -10.00 22.69 -19.03
N ALA A 100 -11.07 22.89 -19.80
CA ALA A 100 -12.07 21.87 -20.14
C ALA A 100 -11.69 21.15 -21.43
#